data_AF-A0A8D2JSA0-F1
#
_entry.id   AF-A0A8D2JSA0-F1
#
_cell.length_a   1.000
_cell.length_b   1.000
_cell.length_c   1.000
_cell.angle_alpha   90.00
_cell.angle_beta   90.00
_cell.angle_gamma   90.00
#
_symmetry.space_group_name_H-M   'P 1'
#
loop_
_entity.id
_entity.type
_entity.pdbx_description
1 polymer ?
#
loop_
_entity_poly.entity_id
_entity_poly.type
_entity_poly.pdbx_seq_one_letter_code
_entity_poly.pdbx_strand_id
1 'polypeptide(L)'
;MPARPGVFPQAMARPSVPWFPSVVESMWVFRHGDRAPLASYPTDPHKEAASSLWPRGLGQLTREGVRQQLELGHFLRRRYKSFLSPQYRREEVYIRSTDFDRTLESAQANLAGLFPEAAPGSPEADWRPIPVHTVPVAEDKVWELDGGGRGKRDRHCNGRGSGGSRPGGWSASRSLLWLNPVNLSPG
;
A
#
# COMPACT_ATOMS: atom_id res chain seq x y z
N MET A 1 59.60 -6.61 -53.75
CA MET A 1 58.34 -6.02 -53.23
C MET A 1 58.16 -6.45 -51.78
N PRO A 2 58.38 -5.58 -50.78
CA PRO A 2 57.82 -5.79 -49.44
C PRO A 2 56.65 -4.83 -49.19
N ALA A 3 55.59 -5.37 -48.57
CA ALA A 3 54.35 -4.68 -48.27
C ALA A 3 54.52 -3.60 -47.18
N ARG A 4 53.80 -2.48 -47.34
CA ARG A 4 53.70 -1.41 -46.33
C ARG A 4 52.91 -1.91 -45.11
N PRO A 5 53.29 -1.56 -43.87
CA PRO A 5 52.42 -1.80 -42.72
C PRO A 5 51.26 -0.80 -42.74
N GLY A 6 50.03 -1.32 -42.72
CA GLY A 6 48.81 -0.54 -42.61
C GLY A 6 48.68 0.06 -41.22
N VAL A 7 48.45 1.37 -41.15
CA VAL A 7 48.06 2.08 -39.93
C VAL A 7 46.60 1.77 -39.67
N PHE A 8 46.30 0.94 -38.67
CA PHE A 8 44.94 0.80 -38.14
C PHE A 8 44.60 2.08 -37.36
N PRO A 9 43.47 2.75 -37.61
CA PRO A 9 43.05 3.86 -36.78
C PRO A 9 42.69 3.30 -35.39
N GLN A 10 43.16 3.98 -34.34
CA GLN A 10 42.78 3.67 -32.96
C GLN A 10 41.25 3.66 -32.87
N ALA A 11 40.70 2.53 -32.45
CA ALA A 11 39.30 2.44 -32.06
C ALA A 11 39.07 3.47 -30.95
N MET A 12 38.24 4.49 -31.23
CA MET A 12 37.77 5.40 -30.20
C MET A 12 37.07 4.57 -29.12
N ALA A 13 37.68 4.53 -27.93
CA ALA A 13 37.08 3.93 -26.76
C ALA A 13 35.73 4.62 -26.51
N ARG A 14 34.64 3.85 -26.67
CA ARG A 14 33.30 4.31 -26.28
C ARG A 14 33.37 4.60 -24.77
N PRO A 15 32.93 5.77 -24.28
CA PRO A 15 32.95 6.05 -22.85
C PRO A 15 32.11 4.99 -22.14
N SER A 16 32.74 4.26 -21.22
CA SER A 16 32.07 3.31 -20.34
C SER A 16 31.19 4.11 -19.39
N VAL A 17 29.92 4.29 -19.75
CA VAL A 17 28.90 4.72 -18.79
C VAL A 17 28.85 3.62 -17.71
N PRO A 18 29.19 3.91 -16.44
CA PRO A 18 29.12 2.89 -15.40
C PRO A 18 27.65 2.54 -15.20
N TRP A 19 27.24 1.37 -15.68
CA TRP A 19 25.87 0.88 -15.56
C TRP A 19 25.68 0.32 -14.15
N PHE A 20 25.62 1.21 -13.16
CA PHE A 20 25.03 0.87 -11.87
C PHE A 20 23.52 1.12 -11.98
N PRO A 21 22.66 0.08 -11.96
CA PRO A 21 21.23 0.30 -11.90
C PRO A 21 20.89 0.83 -10.50
N SER A 22 20.96 2.14 -10.31
CA SER A 22 20.36 2.79 -9.14
C SER A 22 18.84 2.77 -9.33
N VAL A 23 18.12 2.37 -8.29
CA VAL A 23 16.67 2.57 -8.24
C VAL A 23 16.46 4.08 -8.17
N VAL A 24 15.70 4.64 -9.11
CA VAL A 24 15.36 6.07 -9.15
C VAL A 24 14.04 6.32 -8.44
N GLU A 25 13.08 5.42 -8.61
CA GLU A 25 11.74 5.51 -8.04
C GLU A 25 11.23 4.10 -7.73
N SER A 26 10.40 3.95 -6.70
CA SER A 26 9.72 2.68 -6.45
C SER A 26 8.29 2.90 -5.99
N MET A 27 7.37 2.11 -6.54
CA MET A 27 5.95 2.16 -6.23
C MET A 27 5.47 0.79 -5.77
N TRP A 28 4.84 0.71 -4.60
CA TRP A 28 4.37 -0.54 -4.01
C TRP A 28 2.86 -0.49 -3.84
N VAL A 29 2.15 -1.29 -4.61
CA VAL A 29 0.71 -1.52 -4.44
C VAL A 29 0.54 -2.85 -3.74
N PHE A 30 -0.11 -2.84 -2.58
CA PHE A 30 -0.40 -4.06 -1.82
C PHE A 30 -1.84 -4.09 -1.35
N ARG A 31 -2.32 -5.30 -1.08
CA ARG A 31 -3.64 -5.54 -0.49
C ARG A 31 -3.53 -5.39 1.03
N HIS A 32 -4.66 -5.08 1.67
CA HIS A 32 -4.82 -5.23 3.12
C HIS A 32 -4.41 -6.63 3.61
N GLY A 33 -4.02 -6.75 4.87
CA GLY A 33 -3.74 -8.03 5.52
C GLY A 33 -5.01 -8.87 5.77
N ASP A 34 -4.87 -10.05 6.36
CA ASP A 34 -6.02 -10.88 6.73
C ASP A 34 -7.12 -10.12 7.50
N ARG A 35 -8.39 -10.43 7.20
CA ARG A 35 -9.55 -9.72 7.75
C ARG A 35 -10.72 -10.66 8.00
N ALA A 36 -11.61 -10.25 8.88
CA ALA A 36 -12.91 -10.88 9.04
C ALA A 36 -13.72 -10.84 7.72
N PRO A 37 -14.64 -11.80 7.50
CA PRO A 37 -15.54 -11.78 6.34
C PRO A 37 -16.37 -10.50 6.35
N LEU A 38 -16.76 -10.00 5.16
CA LEU A 38 -17.55 -8.75 5.06
C LEU A 38 -18.98 -8.94 5.55
N ALA A 39 -19.54 -10.11 5.28
CA ALA A 39 -20.87 -10.53 5.68
C ALA A 39 -20.88 -12.03 5.86
N SER A 40 -21.78 -12.51 6.72
CA SER A 40 -22.12 -13.91 6.83
C SER A 40 -23.25 -14.25 5.84
N TYR A 41 -23.28 -15.48 5.34
CA TYR A 41 -24.32 -15.95 4.43
C TYR A 41 -25.55 -16.45 5.22
N PRO A 42 -26.76 -16.51 4.62
CA PRO A 42 -27.98 -16.76 5.38
C PRO A 42 -28.02 -18.04 6.21
N THR A 43 -27.36 -19.10 5.73
CA THR A 43 -27.33 -20.43 6.38
C THR A 43 -26.01 -20.73 7.09
N ASP A 44 -25.26 -19.70 7.48
CA ASP A 44 -23.97 -19.85 8.17
C ASP A 44 -24.18 -20.44 9.58
N PRO A 45 -23.65 -21.64 9.86
CA PRO A 45 -23.80 -22.27 11.18
C PRO A 45 -23.06 -21.52 12.29
N HIS A 46 -22.14 -20.61 11.96
CA HIS A 46 -21.35 -19.84 12.91
C HIS A 46 -21.85 -18.41 13.11
N LYS A 47 -23.02 -18.06 12.55
CA LYS A 47 -23.56 -16.70 12.59
C LYS A 47 -23.72 -16.17 14.02
N GLU A 48 -24.23 -16.97 14.93
CA GLU A 48 -24.41 -16.59 16.34
C GLU A 48 -23.09 -16.45 17.09
N ALA A 49 -22.05 -17.17 16.65
CA ALA A 49 -20.70 -17.08 17.20
C ALA A 49 -19.85 -15.97 16.55
N ALA A 50 -20.39 -15.23 15.57
CA ALA A 50 -19.62 -14.27 14.78
C ALA A 50 -18.97 -13.17 15.64
N SER A 51 -19.64 -12.70 16.71
CA SER A 51 -19.08 -11.70 17.63
C SER A 51 -17.90 -12.23 18.44
N SER A 52 -17.90 -13.54 18.75
CA SER A 52 -16.79 -14.20 19.46
C SER A 52 -15.63 -14.53 18.51
N LEU A 53 -15.93 -15.00 17.30
CA LEU A 53 -14.93 -15.31 16.27
C LEU A 53 -14.26 -14.05 15.70
N TRP A 54 -15.03 -12.97 15.57
CA TRP A 54 -14.59 -11.69 15.02
C TRP A 54 -14.80 -10.59 16.06
N PRO A 55 -13.96 -10.52 17.11
CA PRO A 55 -14.16 -9.58 18.22
C PRO A 55 -14.05 -8.11 17.80
N ARG A 56 -13.39 -7.83 16.67
CA ARG A 56 -13.33 -6.49 16.07
C ARG A 56 -14.51 -6.18 15.15
N GLY A 57 -15.36 -7.17 14.87
CA GLY A 57 -16.46 -7.07 13.91
C GLY A 57 -16.09 -7.56 12.50
N LEU A 58 -17.13 -7.66 11.67
CA LEU A 58 -17.03 -8.10 10.28
C LEU A 58 -16.31 -7.06 9.41
N GLY A 59 -15.55 -7.53 8.42
CA GLY A 59 -14.78 -6.70 7.49
C GLY A 59 -13.55 -5.99 8.07
N GLN A 60 -13.31 -6.12 9.37
CA GLN A 60 -12.19 -5.52 10.08
C GLN A 60 -10.91 -6.36 10.00
N LEU A 61 -9.76 -5.69 10.09
CA LEU A 61 -8.45 -6.33 10.02
C LEU A 61 -8.22 -7.23 11.25
N THR A 62 -7.75 -8.47 11.03
CA THR A 62 -7.44 -9.39 12.13
C THR A 62 -6.05 -9.09 12.70
N ARG A 63 -5.75 -9.67 13.88
CA ARG A 63 -4.39 -9.62 14.45
C ARG A 63 -3.35 -10.25 13.51
N GLU A 64 -3.74 -11.32 12.82
CA GLU A 64 -2.90 -11.95 11.81
C GLU A 64 -2.66 -11.02 10.61
N GLY A 65 -3.69 -10.28 10.17
CA GLY A 65 -3.54 -9.27 9.12
C GLY A 65 -2.59 -8.13 9.50
N VAL A 66 -2.61 -7.68 10.75
CA VAL A 66 -1.64 -6.70 11.27
C VAL A 66 -0.21 -7.27 11.20
N ARG A 67 -0.02 -8.51 11.66
CA ARG A 67 1.30 -9.17 11.63
C ARG A 67 1.85 -9.30 10.21
N GLN A 68 1.01 -9.72 9.26
CA GLN A 68 1.40 -9.85 7.85
C GLN A 68 1.90 -8.53 7.27
N GLN A 69 1.25 -7.41 7.60
CA GLN A 69 1.65 -6.09 7.12
C GLN A 69 2.94 -5.61 7.80
N LEU A 70 3.11 -5.89 9.09
CA LEU A 70 4.35 -5.60 9.81
C LEU A 70 5.54 -6.35 9.18
N GLU A 71 5.37 -7.63 8.89
CA GLU A 71 6.39 -8.46 8.22
C GLU A 71 6.70 -7.96 6.81
N LEU A 72 5.69 -7.52 6.05
CA LEU A 72 5.87 -6.88 4.75
C LEU A 72 6.68 -5.59 4.88
N GLY A 73 6.38 -4.73 5.86
CA GLY A 73 7.12 -3.50 6.14
C GLY A 73 8.60 -3.78 6.45
N HIS A 74 8.87 -4.77 7.30
CA HIS A 74 10.24 -5.20 7.61
C HIS A 74 10.99 -5.75 6.38
N PHE A 75 10.30 -6.51 5.53
CA PHE A 75 10.87 -6.99 4.27
C PHE A 75 11.28 -5.81 3.37
N LEU A 76 10.39 -4.84 3.19
CA LEU A 76 10.63 -3.64 2.38
C LEU A 76 11.79 -2.82 2.95
N ARG A 77 11.85 -2.64 4.28
CA ARG A 77 12.97 -1.97 4.95
C ARG A 77 14.32 -2.63 4.65
N ARG A 78 14.39 -3.97 4.74
CA ARG A 78 15.62 -4.70 4.41
C ARG A 78 15.99 -4.58 2.94
N ARG A 79 14.99 -4.65 2.04
CA ARG A 79 15.18 -4.66 0.59
C ARG A 79 15.61 -3.29 0.03
N TYR A 80 15.17 -2.20 0.65
CA TYR A 80 15.39 -0.83 0.19
C TYR A 80 16.22 0.02 1.18
N LYS A 81 16.95 -0.60 2.11
CA LYS A 81 17.77 0.08 3.13
C LYS A 81 18.76 1.12 2.58
N SER A 82 19.24 0.92 1.34
CA SER A 82 20.20 1.81 0.67
C SER A 82 19.52 2.89 -0.17
N PHE A 83 18.21 2.77 -0.38
CA PHE A 83 17.39 3.68 -1.18
C PHE A 83 16.55 4.61 -0.28
N LEU A 84 16.07 4.11 0.86
CA LEU A 84 15.31 4.86 1.84
C LEU A 84 16.17 5.40 2.97
N SER A 85 15.89 6.63 3.40
CA SER A 85 16.48 7.16 4.63
C SER A 85 16.15 6.30 5.85
N PRO A 86 17.06 6.25 6.85
CA PRO A 86 16.80 5.46 8.04
C PRO A 86 15.56 5.91 8.82
N GLN A 87 15.27 7.21 8.81
CA GLN A 87 14.07 7.83 9.35
C GLN A 87 13.12 8.27 8.24
N TYR A 88 11.83 8.32 8.53
CA TYR A 88 10.80 8.82 7.64
C TYR A 88 11.06 10.30 7.29
N ARG A 89 11.00 10.58 5.98
CA ARG A 89 11.06 11.93 5.42
C ARG A 89 9.89 12.11 4.47
N ARG A 90 9.10 13.17 4.69
CA ARG A 90 7.89 13.47 3.91
C ARG A 90 8.18 13.77 2.44
N GLU A 91 9.42 14.15 2.14
CA GLU A 91 9.90 14.44 0.79
C GLU A 91 10.24 13.16 0.01
N GLU A 92 10.55 12.07 0.71
CA GLU A 92 10.97 10.79 0.10
C GLU A 92 9.80 9.79 -0.02
N VAL A 93 8.80 9.91 0.85
CA VAL A 93 7.77 8.90 1.07
C VAL A 93 6.37 9.53 1.01
N TYR A 94 5.52 9.01 0.13
CA TYR A 94 4.10 9.36 0.06
C TYR A 94 3.24 8.10 0.21
N ILE A 95 2.27 8.14 1.12
CA ILE A 95 1.42 6.99 1.43
C ILE A 95 -0.03 7.34 1.11
N ARG A 96 -0.67 6.48 0.32
CA ARG A 96 -2.10 6.59 0.01
C ARG A 96 -2.82 5.27 0.19
N SER A 97 -4.01 5.30 0.77
CA SER A 97 -4.84 4.14 1.00
C SER A 97 -6.26 4.41 0.51
N THR A 98 -7.03 3.35 0.25
CA THR A 98 -8.49 3.47 0.15
C THR A 98 -9.10 3.75 1.52
N ASP A 99 -10.27 4.40 1.52
CA ASP A 99 -11.00 4.81 2.72
C ASP A 99 -11.79 3.68 3.39
N PHE A 100 -11.08 2.63 3.80
CA PHE A 100 -11.58 1.57 4.67
C PHE A 100 -10.63 1.37 5.84
N ASP A 101 -11.18 1.12 7.03
CA ASP A 101 -10.41 0.84 8.25
C ASP A 101 -9.33 -0.22 8.00
N ARG A 102 -9.70 -1.35 7.38
CA ARG A 102 -8.78 -2.45 7.09
C ARG A 102 -7.57 -2.05 6.23
N THR A 103 -7.71 -1.09 5.32
CA THR A 103 -6.61 -0.65 4.45
C THR A 103 -5.79 0.44 5.11
N LEU A 104 -6.42 1.35 5.85
CA LEU A 104 -5.72 2.36 6.66
C LEU A 104 -4.86 1.70 7.75
N GLU A 105 -5.42 0.76 8.49
CA GLU A 105 -4.70 0.00 9.51
C GLU A 105 -3.59 -0.88 8.92
N SER A 106 -3.83 -1.48 7.74
CA SER A 106 -2.78 -2.24 7.05
C SER A 106 -1.60 -1.35 6.65
N ALA A 107 -1.88 -0.14 6.14
CA ALA A 107 -0.83 0.81 5.79
C ALA A 107 -0.05 1.25 7.04
N GLN A 108 -0.73 1.53 8.16
CA GLN A 108 -0.07 1.86 9.42
C GLN A 108 0.80 0.71 9.96
N ALA A 109 0.30 -0.52 9.94
CA ALA A 109 1.06 -1.70 10.36
C ALA A 109 2.29 -1.93 9.48
N ASN A 110 2.17 -1.71 8.17
CA ASN A 110 3.30 -1.75 7.25
C ASN A 110 4.35 -0.68 7.57
N LEU A 111 3.90 0.55 7.84
CA LEU A 111 4.77 1.67 8.22
C LEU A 111 5.50 1.43 9.53
N ALA A 112 4.86 0.81 10.53
CA ALA A 112 5.52 0.39 11.77
C ALA A 112 6.67 -0.60 11.53
N GLY A 113 6.57 -1.44 10.48
CA GLY A 113 7.63 -2.36 10.09
C GLY A 113 8.73 -1.70 9.26
N LEU A 114 8.36 -0.67 8.50
CA LEU A 114 9.24 0.06 7.59
C LEU A 114 10.09 1.12 8.31
N PHE A 115 9.49 1.81 9.27
CA PHE A 115 10.04 2.91 10.06
C PHE A 115 9.82 2.63 11.55
N PRO A 116 10.88 2.25 12.30
CA PRO A 116 10.76 1.89 13.73
C PRO A 116 10.10 2.97 14.60
N GLU A 117 10.27 4.24 14.26
CA GLU A 117 9.63 5.38 14.93
C GLU A 117 8.09 5.37 14.84
N ALA A 118 7.53 4.70 13.83
CA ALA A 118 6.08 4.57 13.66
C ALA A 118 5.50 3.40 14.47
N ALA A 119 6.34 2.53 15.04
CA ALA A 119 5.90 1.35 15.78
C ALA A 119 5.30 1.73 17.14
N PRO A 120 4.12 1.18 17.51
CA PRO A 120 3.57 1.32 18.86
C PRO A 120 4.53 0.69 19.89
N GLY A 121 4.75 1.39 21.01
CA GLY A 121 5.63 0.91 22.10
C GLY A 121 7.02 1.54 22.13
N SER A 122 7.38 2.35 21.13
CA SER A 122 8.49 3.29 21.26
C SER A 122 8.21 4.30 22.38
N PRO A 123 9.22 4.78 23.12
CA PRO A 123 9.05 5.89 24.05
C PRO A 123 8.35 7.06 23.35
N GLU A 124 7.49 7.79 24.06
CA GLU A 124 6.71 8.91 23.47
C GLU A 124 7.62 9.94 22.76
N ALA A 125 8.84 10.13 23.26
CA ALA A 125 9.84 11.01 22.65
C ALA A 125 10.35 10.52 21.27
N ASP A 126 10.29 9.22 21.00
CA ASP A 126 10.78 8.58 19.77
C ASP A 126 9.65 8.24 18.80
N TRP A 127 8.42 8.13 19.29
CA TRP A 127 7.26 7.82 18.46
C TRP A 127 6.93 8.97 17.52
N ARG A 128 6.81 8.67 16.22
CA ARG A 128 6.46 9.63 15.17
C ARG A 128 5.31 9.09 14.32
N PRO A 129 4.13 9.71 14.34
CA PRO A 129 3.04 9.30 13.47
C PRO A 129 3.37 9.64 12.01
N ILE A 130 3.17 8.68 11.12
CA ILE A 130 3.35 8.85 9.67
C ILE A 130 1.97 9.01 9.01
N PRO A 131 1.73 10.07 8.22
CA PRO A 131 0.43 10.33 7.62
C PRO A 131 0.11 9.32 6.51
N VAL A 132 -1.12 8.78 6.54
CA VAL A 132 -1.69 7.96 5.47
C VAL A 132 -2.80 8.77 4.81
N HIS A 133 -2.62 9.14 3.54
CA HIS A 133 -3.63 9.91 2.80
C HIS A 133 -4.72 8.99 2.28
N THR A 134 -5.95 9.49 2.25
CA THR A 134 -7.10 8.77 1.71
C THR A 134 -8.00 9.76 0.95
N VAL A 135 -8.84 9.21 0.09
CA VAL A 135 -9.92 9.93 -0.60
C VAL A 135 -11.19 9.15 -0.34
N PRO A 136 -12.32 9.80 -0.02
CA PRO A 136 -13.59 9.10 0.17
C PRO A 136 -13.90 8.15 -0.99
N VAL A 137 -14.40 6.97 -0.68
CA VAL A 137 -14.76 5.88 -1.62
C VAL A 137 -15.46 6.42 -2.88
N ALA A 138 -16.48 7.26 -2.72
CA ALA A 138 -17.28 7.81 -3.82
C ALA A 138 -16.52 8.75 -4.77
N GLU A 139 -15.34 9.23 -4.37
CA GLU A 139 -14.52 10.19 -5.13
C GLU A 139 -13.19 9.57 -5.59
N ASP A 140 -12.87 8.34 -5.16
CA ASP A 140 -11.58 7.71 -5.42
C ASP A 140 -11.54 7.06 -6.82
N LYS A 141 -11.21 7.87 -7.82
CA LYS A 141 -11.06 7.40 -9.22
C LYS A 141 -9.77 6.61 -9.51
N VAL A 142 -8.87 6.47 -8.52
CA VAL A 142 -7.56 5.85 -8.73
C VAL A 142 -7.56 4.40 -8.27
N TRP A 143 -8.17 4.13 -7.12
CA TRP A 143 -8.19 2.80 -6.52
C TRP A 143 -9.54 2.11 -6.65
N GLU A 144 -10.62 2.87 -6.76
CA GLU A 144 -11.95 2.36 -7.04
C GLU A 144 -12.39 2.82 -8.43
N LEU A 145 -12.30 1.89 -9.39
CA LEU A 145 -12.94 2.13 -10.67
C LEU A 145 -14.45 2.09 -10.42
N ASP A 146 -15.09 3.24 -10.57
CA ASP A 146 -16.54 3.39 -10.62
C ASP A 146 -17.09 2.30 -11.56
N GLY A 147 -17.62 1.23 -10.98
CA GLY A 147 -18.52 0.33 -11.69
C GLY A 147 -19.78 1.13 -11.96
N GLY A 148 -19.80 1.84 -13.10
CA GLY A 148 -20.81 2.84 -13.44
C GLY A 148 -22.24 2.39 -13.08
N GLY A 149 -22.95 3.20 -12.29
CA GLY A 149 -24.24 2.76 -11.79
C GLY A 149 -25.06 3.71 -10.92
N ARG A 150 -25.14 5.00 -11.27
CA ARG A 150 -26.25 5.93 -10.98
C ARG A 150 -26.70 6.14 -9.52
N GLY A 151 -26.50 7.38 -9.08
CA GLY A 151 -27.62 8.25 -8.68
C GLY A 151 -27.89 8.33 -7.17
N LYS A 152 -27.66 9.54 -6.64
CA LYS A 152 -28.29 10.06 -5.41
C LYS A 152 -29.70 9.48 -5.24
N ARG A 153 -29.89 8.71 -4.18
CA ARG A 153 -31.20 8.58 -3.54
C ARG A 153 -30.98 8.83 -2.06
N ASP A 154 -31.34 10.05 -1.67
CA ASP A 154 -31.64 10.41 -0.28
C ASP A 154 -32.63 9.36 0.23
N ARG A 155 -32.15 8.43 1.07
CA ARG A 155 -33.01 7.45 1.71
C ARG A 155 -33.40 7.98 3.08
N HIS A 156 -34.45 8.80 3.04
CA HIS A 156 -35.42 8.87 4.12
C HIS A 156 -35.99 7.46 4.31
N CYS A 157 -35.81 6.88 5.49
CA CYS A 157 -36.27 5.53 5.80
C CYS A 157 -37.80 5.50 5.87
N ASN A 158 -38.44 4.74 4.98
CA ASN A 158 -39.74 4.16 5.29
C ASN A 158 -40.00 2.87 4.49
N GLY A 159 -40.41 1.83 5.23
CA GLY A 159 -41.34 0.78 4.81
C GLY A 159 -41.01 -0.17 3.65
N ARG A 160 -40.74 -1.43 4.01
CA ARG A 160 -41.13 -2.70 3.36
C ARG A 160 -40.87 -2.90 1.85
N GLY A 161 -40.10 -3.94 1.54
CA GLY A 161 -40.08 -4.55 0.20
C GLY A 161 -38.96 -5.57 0.04
N SER A 162 -39.35 -6.84 -0.07
CA SER A 162 -38.52 -7.99 -0.43
C SER A 162 -37.77 -7.80 -1.74
N GLY A 163 -36.46 -8.02 -1.75
CA GLY A 163 -35.64 -8.00 -2.95
C GLY A 163 -34.39 -8.87 -2.77
N GLY A 164 -34.26 -9.91 -3.60
CA GLY A 164 -33.09 -10.79 -3.62
C GLY A 164 -31.82 -10.04 -4.03
N SER A 165 -30.80 -10.12 -3.19
CA SER A 165 -29.50 -9.51 -3.41
C SER A 165 -28.61 -10.42 -4.27
N ARG A 166 -28.38 -10.04 -5.53
CA ARG A 166 -27.26 -10.54 -6.34
C ARG A 166 -25.95 -9.85 -5.91
N PRO A 167 -24.78 -10.50 -6.13
CA PRO A 167 -23.62 -10.38 -5.26
C PRO A 167 -22.94 -9.01 -5.36
N GLY A 168 -22.49 -8.51 -4.21
CA GLY A 168 -21.78 -7.24 -4.08
C GLY A 168 -20.57 -7.16 -5.01
N GLY A 169 -20.42 -6.01 -5.66
CA GLY A 169 -19.27 -5.69 -6.49
C GLY A 169 -17.97 -5.83 -5.72
N TRP A 170 -16.95 -6.36 -6.39
CA TRP A 170 -15.61 -6.55 -5.86
C TRP A 170 -14.91 -5.18 -5.83
N SER A 171 -15.07 -4.41 -4.75
CA SER A 171 -14.17 -3.27 -4.49
C SER A 171 -12.80 -3.84 -4.11
N ALA A 172 -11.79 -3.56 -4.95
CA ALA A 172 -10.42 -3.95 -4.70
C ALA A 172 -9.80 -2.96 -3.69
N SER A 173 -9.97 -3.21 -2.39
CA SER A 173 -9.34 -2.39 -1.35
C SER A 173 -7.82 -2.56 -1.40
N ARG A 174 -7.10 -1.50 -1.77
CA ARG A 174 -5.65 -1.47 -1.99
C ARG A 174 -5.02 -0.32 -1.22
N SER A 175 -3.76 -0.50 -0.83
CA SER A 175 -2.92 0.57 -0.30
C SER A 175 -1.71 0.73 -1.23
N LEU A 176 -1.36 1.98 -1.52
CA LEU A 176 -0.20 2.37 -2.29
C LEU A 176 0.81 3.08 -1.39
N LEU A 177 2.06 2.62 -1.45
CA LEU A 177 3.21 3.37 -1.00
C LEU A 177 4.00 3.84 -2.24
N TRP A 178 4.15 5.15 -2.40
CA TRP A 178 4.95 5.76 -3.45
C TRP A 178 6.22 6.36 -2.84
N LEU A 179 7.38 6.04 -3.42
CA LEU A 179 8.67 6.51 -2.95
C LEU A 179 9.42 7.19 -4.08
N ASN A 180 9.78 8.46 -3.86
CA ASN A 180 10.55 9.24 -4.80
C ASN A 180 11.61 10.06 -4.06
N PRO A 181 12.89 9.62 -4.02
CA PRO A 181 13.96 10.36 -3.36
C PRO A 181 14.50 11.54 -4.18
N VAL A 182 13.77 12.04 -5.17
CA VAL A 182 14.24 13.14 -6.03
C VAL A 182 13.96 14.49 -5.34
N ASN A 183 14.72 14.78 -4.28
CA ASN A 183 15.09 16.15 -3.92
C ASN A 183 16.37 16.20 -3.06
N LEU A 184 17.42 15.50 -3.49
CA LEU A 184 18.77 15.87 -3.10
C LEU A 184 19.24 16.99 -4.03
N SER A 185 18.95 18.24 -3.64
CA SER A 185 19.68 19.39 -4.17
C SER A 185 21.17 19.25 -3.82
N PRO A 186 22.10 19.65 -4.71
CA PRO A 186 23.51 19.73 -4.38
C PRO A 186 23.72 20.93 -3.45
N GLY A 187 24.34 20.67 -2.29
CA GLY A 187 24.82 21.68 -1.35
C GLY A 187 26.11 21.20 -0.72
#